data_AF-A0A9P8QJN4-F1
#
_entry.id   AF-A0A9P8QJN4-F1
#
_cell.length_a   1.000
_cell.length_b   1.000
_cell.length_c   1.000
_cell.angle_alpha   90.00
_cell.angle_beta   90.00
_cell.angle_gamma   90.00
#
_symmetry.space_group_name_H-M   'P 1'
#
loop_
_entity.id
_entity.type
_entity.pdbx_description
1 polymer ?
#
loop_
_entity_poly.entity_id
_entity_poly.type
_entity_poly.pdbx_seq_one_letter_code
_entity_poly.pdbx_strand_id
1 'polypeptide(L)'
;MESQSSNSSQGSQDSTLTITDENRREILYFAYGSNLSTEQMRQRCPYSTAVGLGKITGWRWIINQRGYANIVREEAAAMGTHEEDEGEEGAVEEAKGKGRTEDAAEAESQVYGMLYLLPAEDEERLDLYEGVPWAYEKAYLEADWVSSSTEGATRAGEGGGGRAFEELTPVKVLAYVDRKRIEEGRAKEEYVERMERGIEDAVRNWGMREEYADRTMRRLPAWFVRSGTSTGLLFSRASLPPVACQWQPILAPAMGSPDPVYGRQLDGMGSGISSTSKVVVVGPPSAFGSGSGSGSRVGPDVDAEFTFVQVGVRDGSLDLAGTCGNMSAIVGPAAWDMGILPPSRIPSIVSYDGATRSRWATVRILNTNTAKVVVSRFKLDGSPLAYCPHGDYAMDGVPGTQSPITLSFLDPAGAKTGRALPTGNPIDELTLADGSAVRASLVDVSNPGVFVTTSSLGLDDAAAAGLTPPAVEADAALKTRLEQIRQAGASAMGLDPKIQSVPKVVMLLPPSAGRTSQIDIQCLAMSMGQAHRAVPLTLSLCLGAASQLGGTIAAELMGGEKKDVVKIGHPSGVVDVGTTVRNGKIEEAKLLRTARVLMKGDVFY
;
A
#
# COMPACT_ATOMS: atom_id res chain seq x y z
N MET A 1 -57.07 49.42 -17.69
CA MET A 1 -56.06 50.49 -17.79
C MET A 1 -54.73 49.88 -17.43
N GLU A 2 -53.81 49.95 -18.38
CA GLU A 2 -52.47 49.34 -18.42
C GLU A 2 -51.49 50.00 -17.44
N SER A 3 -50.43 49.27 -17.08
CA SER A 3 -49.01 49.72 -17.15
C SER A 3 -48.14 48.61 -16.55
N GLN A 4 -47.59 47.75 -17.41
CA GLN A 4 -46.21 47.80 -17.91
C GLN A 4 -45.15 47.47 -16.86
N SER A 5 -44.67 46.23 -16.99
CA SER A 5 -43.38 45.71 -16.55
C SER A 5 -42.22 46.60 -17.00
N SER A 6 -41.31 46.95 -16.09
CA SER A 6 -39.93 47.32 -16.45
C SER A 6 -38.97 46.42 -15.69
N ASN A 7 -38.35 45.55 -16.46
CA ASN A 7 -37.28 44.64 -16.07
C ASN A 7 -35.98 45.46 -16.18
N SER A 8 -35.41 45.90 -15.05
CA SER A 8 -34.09 46.54 -15.04
C SER A 8 -33.03 45.47 -14.75
N SER A 9 -32.50 44.88 -15.82
CA SER A 9 -31.27 44.11 -15.81
C SER A 9 -30.12 45.01 -15.34
N GLN A 10 -29.64 44.81 -14.11
CA GLN A 10 -28.30 45.25 -13.73
C GLN A 10 -27.30 44.39 -14.51
N GLY A 11 -26.55 45.03 -15.39
CA GLY A 11 -25.56 44.37 -16.25
C GLY A 11 -24.50 43.65 -15.42
N SER A 12 -24.27 42.40 -15.79
CA SER A 12 -23.07 41.63 -15.46
C SER A 12 -21.84 42.45 -15.87
N GLN A 13 -21.03 42.88 -14.90
CA GLN A 13 -19.68 43.36 -15.19
C GLN A 13 -18.77 42.15 -15.44
N ASP A 14 -18.96 41.54 -16.60
CA ASP A 14 -18.02 40.58 -17.17
C ASP A 14 -16.90 41.39 -17.83
N SER A 15 -15.93 41.81 -17.03
CA SER A 15 -14.72 42.46 -17.54
C SER A 15 -13.74 41.35 -17.94
N THR A 16 -14.09 40.60 -18.98
CA THR A 16 -13.20 39.60 -19.56
C THR A 16 -12.11 40.35 -20.33
N LEU A 17 -10.87 40.35 -19.83
CA LEU A 17 -9.72 40.87 -20.57
C LEU A 17 -9.50 39.99 -21.81
N THR A 18 -9.92 40.47 -22.98
CA THR A 18 -9.62 39.82 -24.27
C THR A 18 -8.13 39.96 -24.57
N ILE A 19 -7.46 38.89 -24.99
CA ILE A 19 -6.04 38.93 -25.36
C ILE A 19 -5.86 39.87 -26.57
N THR A 20 -5.17 40.98 -26.37
CA THR A 20 -4.74 41.92 -27.43
C THR A 20 -3.25 41.74 -27.72
N ASP A 21 -2.76 42.18 -28.88
CA ASP A 21 -1.32 42.22 -29.17
C ASP A 21 -0.53 43.15 -28.24
N GLU A 22 -1.22 44.07 -27.54
CA GLU A 22 -0.64 44.89 -26.45
C GLU A 22 -0.48 44.07 -25.16
N ASN A 23 -1.47 43.26 -24.75
CA ASN A 23 -1.38 42.40 -23.57
C ASN A 23 -0.39 41.25 -23.75
N ARG A 24 -0.07 40.85 -24.99
CA ARG A 24 1.02 39.90 -25.29
C ARG A 24 2.42 40.44 -24.92
N ARG A 25 2.55 41.74 -24.68
CA ARG A 25 3.78 42.37 -24.16
C ARG A 25 3.77 42.57 -22.64
N GLU A 26 2.65 42.28 -21.98
CA GLU A 26 2.54 42.28 -20.52
C GLU A 26 3.09 40.97 -19.94
N ILE A 27 3.69 41.04 -18.76
CA ILE A 27 4.27 39.88 -18.09
C ILE A 27 3.12 39.01 -17.57
N LEU A 28 3.03 37.76 -18.05
CA LEU A 28 2.01 36.81 -17.61
C LEU A 28 2.44 36.09 -16.33
N TYR A 29 1.51 35.62 -15.51
CA TYR A 29 1.82 34.72 -14.41
C TYR A 29 1.86 33.27 -14.88
N PHE A 30 2.98 32.59 -14.62
CA PHE A 30 3.15 31.15 -14.87
C PHE A 30 2.86 30.36 -13.59
N ALA A 31 1.67 29.76 -13.55
CA ALA A 31 1.20 28.97 -12.45
C ALA A 31 1.59 27.49 -12.60
N TYR A 32 2.05 26.89 -11.50
CA TYR A 32 2.33 25.47 -11.40
C TYR A 32 1.92 24.94 -10.02
N GLY A 33 1.88 23.61 -9.85
CA GLY A 33 1.39 23.01 -8.61
C GLY A 33 -0.09 23.32 -8.35
N SER A 34 -0.47 23.71 -7.13
CA SER A 34 -1.89 23.96 -6.83
C SER A 34 -2.52 25.15 -7.59
N ASN A 35 -1.71 26.11 -8.05
CA ASN A 35 -2.24 27.27 -8.80
C ASN A 35 -2.57 26.91 -10.26
N LEU A 36 -2.36 25.67 -10.68
CA LEU A 36 -2.94 25.15 -11.93
C LEU A 36 -4.47 25.18 -11.89
N SER A 37 -5.09 25.12 -10.71
CA SER A 37 -6.55 25.18 -10.54
C SER A 37 -7.07 26.60 -10.77
N THR A 38 -7.90 26.75 -11.81
CA THR A 38 -8.57 28.03 -12.14
C THR A 38 -9.54 28.46 -11.05
N GLU A 39 -10.22 27.52 -10.39
CA GLU A 39 -11.08 27.80 -9.23
C GLU A 39 -10.28 28.34 -8.05
N GLN A 40 -9.14 27.73 -7.72
CA GLN A 40 -8.26 28.25 -6.66
C GLN A 40 -7.72 29.64 -7.01
N MET A 41 -7.32 29.84 -8.26
CA MET A 41 -6.83 31.14 -8.73
C MET A 41 -7.91 32.22 -8.65
N ARG A 42 -9.16 31.91 -9.01
CA ARG A 42 -10.28 32.86 -8.87
C ARG A 42 -10.54 33.27 -7.42
N GLN A 43 -10.32 32.37 -6.46
CA GLN A 43 -10.45 32.71 -5.03
C GLN A 43 -9.30 33.60 -4.53
N ARG A 44 -8.07 33.33 -4.97
CA ARG A 44 -6.87 34.09 -4.57
C ARG A 44 -6.75 35.43 -5.27
N CYS A 45 -7.08 35.45 -6.56
CA CYS A 45 -6.89 36.50 -7.55
C CYS A 45 -8.17 36.63 -8.41
N PRO A 46 -9.23 37.30 -7.92
CA PRO A 46 -10.55 37.34 -8.56
C PRO A 46 -10.59 38.04 -9.92
N TYR A 47 -9.60 38.87 -10.22
CA TYR A 47 -9.48 39.61 -11.48
C TYR A 47 -8.51 38.93 -12.46
N SER A 48 -7.81 37.87 -12.03
CA SER A 48 -6.94 37.08 -12.89
C SER A 48 -7.74 36.30 -13.93
N THR A 49 -7.19 36.21 -15.14
CA THR A 49 -7.82 35.49 -16.27
C THR A 49 -6.86 34.45 -16.80
N ALA A 50 -7.27 33.18 -16.80
CA ALA A 50 -6.51 32.10 -17.44
C ALA A 50 -6.53 32.30 -18.97
N VAL A 51 -5.34 32.31 -19.59
CA VAL A 51 -5.19 32.63 -21.02
C VAL A 51 -4.62 31.48 -21.85
N GLY A 52 -4.06 30.45 -21.22
CA GLY A 52 -3.63 29.23 -21.89
C GLY A 52 -2.58 28.44 -21.13
N LEU A 53 -1.90 27.55 -21.84
CA LEU A 53 -0.84 26.70 -21.29
C LEU A 53 0.53 27.16 -21.80
N GLY A 54 1.48 27.27 -20.89
CA GLY A 54 2.87 27.61 -21.18
C GLY A 54 3.81 26.46 -20.85
N LYS A 55 5.00 26.50 -21.46
CA LYS A 55 6.10 25.55 -21.22
C LYS A 55 7.40 26.31 -20.99
N ILE A 56 8.13 25.98 -19.93
CA ILE A 56 9.47 26.51 -19.65
C ILE A 56 10.48 25.38 -19.81
N THR A 57 11.56 25.62 -20.58
CA THR A 57 12.64 24.65 -20.86
C THR A 57 13.88 24.94 -20.01
N GLY A 58 14.66 23.91 -19.66
CA GLY A 58 15.82 24.00 -18.77
C GLY A 58 15.47 24.05 -17.28
N TRP A 59 14.24 23.66 -16.91
CA TRP A 59 13.75 23.63 -15.54
C TRP A 59 13.10 22.29 -15.24
N ARG A 60 13.24 21.80 -14.01
CA ARG A 60 12.52 20.62 -13.52
C ARG A 60 11.53 21.00 -12.43
N TRP A 61 10.41 20.30 -12.40
CA TRP A 61 9.42 20.43 -11.34
C TRP A 61 9.78 19.53 -10.16
N ILE A 62 9.63 20.03 -8.94
CA ILE A 62 9.85 19.27 -7.71
C ILE A 62 8.76 19.57 -6.70
N ILE A 63 8.62 18.67 -5.73
CA ILE A 63 8.16 19.07 -4.41
C ILE A 63 9.40 19.46 -3.60
N ASN A 64 9.46 20.68 -3.07
CA ASN A 64 10.60 21.11 -2.28
C ASN A 64 10.58 20.54 -0.85
N GLN A 65 11.64 20.78 -0.08
CA GLN A 65 11.79 20.33 1.32
C GLN A 65 10.70 20.86 2.28
N ARG A 66 9.89 21.86 1.88
CA ARG A 66 8.71 22.30 2.67
C ARG A 66 7.44 21.51 2.34
N GLY A 67 7.46 20.72 1.27
CA GLY A 67 6.33 19.95 0.78
C GLY A 67 5.36 20.69 -0.14
N TYR A 68 5.82 21.75 -0.81
CA TYR A 68 5.07 22.47 -1.84
C TYR A 68 5.80 22.39 -3.19
N ALA A 69 5.06 22.56 -4.28
CA ALA A 69 5.64 22.51 -5.63
C ALA A 69 6.65 23.64 -5.82
N ASN A 70 7.73 23.38 -6.55
CA ASN A 70 8.72 24.36 -6.95
C ASN A 70 9.25 24.00 -8.34
N ILE A 71 9.84 24.97 -9.04
CA ILE A 71 10.60 24.73 -10.26
C ILE A 71 12.06 25.12 -10.01
N VAL A 72 12.99 24.26 -10.46
CA VAL A 72 14.43 24.44 -10.25
C VAL A 72 15.12 24.37 -11.60
N ARG A 73 16.02 25.34 -11.86
CA ARG A 73 16.81 25.37 -13.08
C ARG A 73 17.81 24.22 -13.07
N GLU A 74 17.92 23.50 -14.18
CA GLU A 74 18.98 22.52 -14.34
C GLU A 74 20.28 23.24 -14.73
N GLU A 75 21.35 23.00 -13.99
CA GLU A 75 22.67 23.51 -14.36
C GLU A 75 23.12 22.77 -15.63
N ALA A 76 23.34 23.51 -16.71
CA ALA A 76 23.97 22.96 -17.90
C ALA A 76 25.31 22.36 -17.49
N ALA A 77 25.50 21.07 -17.72
CA ALA A 77 26.78 20.41 -17.49
C ALA A 77 27.88 21.26 -18.13
N ALA A 78 28.75 21.82 -17.29
CA ALA A 78 29.82 22.69 -17.76
C ALA A 78 30.63 21.94 -18.81
N MET A 79 30.66 22.47 -20.03
CA MET A 79 31.62 22.05 -21.05
C MET A 79 33.00 22.18 -20.42
N GLY A 80 33.62 21.03 -20.12
CA GLY A 80 34.96 20.97 -19.57
C GLY A 80 35.91 21.73 -20.48
N THR A 81 36.53 22.77 -19.93
CA THR A 81 37.70 23.39 -20.49
C THR A 81 38.81 22.33 -20.54
N HIS A 82 39.22 21.97 -21.75
CA HIS A 82 40.45 21.22 -21.98
C HIS A 82 41.63 22.08 -21.50
N GLU A 83 42.12 21.80 -20.29
CA GLU A 83 43.52 22.03 -19.96
C GLU A 83 44.25 20.70 -20.15
N GLU A 84 45.15 20.69 -21.11
CA GLU A 84 46.10 19.62 -21.36
C GLU A 84 47.06 19.55 -20.16
N ASP A 85 47.11 18.41 -19.46
CA ASP A 85 48.27 18.08 -18.64
C ASP A 85 48.62 16.60 -18.85
N GLU A 86 49.85 16.40 -19.33
CA GLU A 86 50.46 15.11 -19.62
C GLU A 86 50.89 14.46 -18.30
N GLY A 87 50.50 13.21 -18.03
CA GLY A 87 51.12 12.48 -16.92
C GLY A 87 50.44 11.20 -16.44
N GLU A 88 51.03 10.08 -16.85
CA GLU A 88 51.08 8.76 -16.18
C GLU A 88 49.87 7.81 -16.21
N GLU A 89 50.11 6.70 -16.94
CA GLU A 89 49.29 5.50 -17.04
C GLU A 89 49.13 4.78 -15.69
N GLY A 90 47.88 4.59 -15.27
CA GLY A 90 47.50 3.69 -14.19
C GLY A 90 46.14 3.07 -14.48
N ALA A 91 46.13 1.82 -14.93
CA ALA A 91 44.94 1.07 -15.31
C ALA A 91 43.96 0.85 -14.14
N VAL A 92 42.71 1.28 -14.31
CA VAL A 92 41.55 0.79 -13.52
C VAL A 92 40.36 0.62 -14.47
N GLU A 93 39.77 -0.58 -14.46
CA GLU A 93 38.62 -0.98 -15.27
C GLU A 93 37.37 -0.11 -15.02
N GLU A 94 36.84 0.49 -16.08
CA GLU A 94 35.55 1.17 -16.11
C GLU A 94 34.39 0.17 -16.10
N ALA A 95 33.57 0.24 -15.06
CA ALA A 95 32.22 -0.29 -15.07
C ALA A 95 31.35 0.56 -16.02
N LYS A 96 30.94 -0.01 -17.15
CA LYS A 96 30.00 0.59 -18.11
C LYS A 96 28.67 0.95 -17.45
N GLY A 97 28.50 2.23 -17.11
CA GLY A 97 27.20 2.85 -16.92
C GLY A 97 26.47 2.92 -18.27
N LYS A 98 25.26 2.36 -18.34
CA LYS A 98 24.38 2.48 -19.51
C LYS A 98 24.04 3.96 -19.73
N GLY A 99 24.38 4.46 -20.92
CA GLY A 99 24.05 5.81 -21.37
C GLY A 99 22.55 6.09 -21.28
N ARG A 100 22.22 7.23 -20.68
CA ARG A 100 20.91 7.87 -20.73
C ARG A 100 20.83 8.54 -22.10
N THR A 101 19.81 8.20 -22.91
CA THR A 101 19.61 8.82 -24.22
C THR A 101 19.27 10.31 -24.06
N GLU A 102 19.86 11.18 -24.86
CA GLU A 102 19.67 12.65 -24.81
C GLU A 102 18.19 13.05 -24.89
N ASP A 103 17.38 12.31 -25.67
CA ASP A 103 15.92 12.51 -25.79
C ASP A 103 15.15 12.37 -24.46
N ALA A 104 15.65 11.58 -23.51
CA ALA A 104 15.00 11.38 -22.20
C ALA A 104 15.37 12.48 -21.20
N ALA A 105 16.56 13.06 -21.33
CA ALA A 105 17.00 14.19 -20.51
C ALA A 105 16.27 15.48 -20.92
N GLU A 106 16.12 15.73 -22.24
CA GLU A 106 15.38 16.90 -22.75
C GLU A 106 13.90 16.92 -22.35
N ALA A 107 13.30 15.74 -22.12
CA ALA A 107 11.91 15.60 -21.69
C ALA A 107 11.69 15.81 -20.17
N GLU A 108 12.74 15.71 -19.35
CA GLU A 108 12.72 15.99 -17.90
C GLU A 108 13.01 17.47 -17.60
N SER A 109 13.75 18.16 -18.47
CA SER A 109 14.08 19.59 -18.34
C SER A 109 12.95 20.52 -18.83
N GLN A 110 11.68 20.14 -18.71
CA GLN A 110 10.55 20.97 -19.13
C GLN A 110 9.46 21.03 -18.06
N VAL A 111 8.94 22.22 -17.78
CA VAL A 111 7.80 22.42 -16.90
C VAL A 111 6.63 23.01 -17.67
N TYR A 112 5.46 22.37 -17.57
CA TYR A 112 4.20 22.92 -18.07
C TYR A 112 3.46 23.61 -16.94
N GLY A 113 2.86 24.75 -17.27
CA GLY A 113 2.13 25.58 -16.32
C GLY A 113 1.04 26.37 -16.99
N MET A 114 0.06 26.79 -16.19
CA MET A 114 -1.05 27.61 -16.63
C MET A 114 -0.61 29.07 -16.71
N LEU A 115 -0.96 29.75 -17.79
CA LEU A 115 -0.69 31.17 -17.99
C LEU A 115 -1.92 32.00 -17.58
N TYR A 116 -1.69 33.03 -16.77
CA TYR A 116 -2.72 33.97 -16.32
C TYR A 116 -2.34 35.41 -16.64
N LEU A 117 -3.30 36.21 -17.10
CA LEU A 117 -3.23 37.66 -16.94
C LEU A 117 -3.44 37.98 -15.46
N LEU A 118 -2.47 38.66 -14.85
CA LEU A 118 -2.46 38.95 -13.42
C LEU A 118 -2.34 40.46 -13.18
N PRO A 119 -3.44 41.15 -12.86
CA PRO A 119 -3.40 42.56 -12.50
C PRO A 119 -2.56 42.79 -11.24
N ALA A 120 -1.97 43.99 -11.09
CA ALA A 120 -1.08 44.32 -9.96
C ALA A 120 -1.72 44.10 -8.58
N GLU A 121 -3.01 44.38 -8.42
CA GLU A 121 -3.73 44.13 -7.15
C GLU A 121 -3.83 42.63 -6.81
N ASP A 122 -4.02 41.80 -7.83
CA ASP A 122 -4.05 40.35 -7.66
C ASP A 122 -2.66 39.76 -7.47
N GLU A 123 -1.61 40.40 -8.00
CA GLU A 123 -0.22 40.06 -7.74
C GLU A 123 0.14 40.31 -6.26
N GLU A 124 -0.23 41.46 -5.69
CA GLU A 124 0.00 41.76 -4.27
C GLU A 124 -0.73 40.76 -3.34
N ARG A 125 -1.93 40.33 -3.72
CA ARG A 125 -2.65 39.28 -2.99
C ARG A 125 -1.94 37.94 -3.11
N LEU A 126 -1.48 37.60 -4.31
CA LEU A 126 -0.78 36.34 -4.56
C LEU A 126 0.54 36.28 -3.79
N ASP A 127 1.25 37.40 -3.63
CA ASP A 127 2.46 37.50 -2.79
C ASP A 127 2.24 37.03 -1.36
N LEU A 128 1.06 37.31 -0.78
CA LEU A 128 0.71 36.85 0.56
C LEU A 128 0.51 35.34 0.62
N TYR A 129 -0.13 34.76 -0.41
CA TYR A 129 -0.36 33.31 -0.50
C TYR A 129 0.92 32.52 -0.79
N GLU A 130 1.80 33.08 -1.62
CA GLU A 130 3.12 32.51 -1.94
C GLU A 130 4.16 32.83 -0.85
N GLY A 131 3.83 33.71 0.10
CA GLY A 131 4.70 34.06 1.22
C GLY A 131 5.98 34.76 0.79
N VAL A 132 5.89 35.67 -0.17
CA VAL A 132 7.04 36.44 -0.65
C VAL A 132 7.54 37.38 0.45
N PRO A 133 8.87 37.52 0.68
CA PRO A 133 9.99 36.82 0.05
C PRO A 133 10.54 35.63 0.89
N TRP A 134 9.82 35.19 1.93
CA TRP A 134 10.33 34.19 2.88
C TRP A 134 10.14 32.74 2.41
N ALA A 135 9.10 32.51 1.62
CA ALA A 135 8.72 31.23 1.07
C ALA A 135 9.19 31.08 -0.39
N TYR A 136 8.76 31.99 -1.26
CA TYR A 136 9.16 32.07 -2.66
C TYR A 136 9.66 33.48 -2.99
N GLU A 137 10.45 33.58 -4.06
CA GLU A 137 10.92 34.83 -4.65
C GLU A 137 10.31 34.98 -6.06
N LYS A 138 10.07 36.22 -6.49
CA LYS A 138 9.62 36.49 -7.86
C LYS A 138 10.77 36.29 -8.85
N ALA A 139 10.54 35.50 -9.89
CA ALA A 139 11.46 35.31 -11.00
C ALA A 139 10.75 35.60 -12.33
N TYR A 140 11.43 36.32 -13.21
CA TYR A 140 10.96 36.58 -14.57
C TYR A 140 11.67 35.62 -15.53
N LEU A 141 10.89 34.75 -16.15
CA LEU A 141 11.34 33.66 -17.01
C LEU A 141 10.77 33.82 -18.42
N GLU A 142 11.25 33.01 -19.36
CA GLU A 142 10.68 32.89 -20.70
C GLU A 142 9.91 31.57 -20.81
N ALA A 143 8.69 31.63 -21.33
CA ALA A 143 7.84 30.47 -21.57
C ALA A 143 7.35 30.45 -23.01
N ASP A 144 7.29 29.26 -23.60
CA ASP A 144 6.68 29.03 -24.90
C ASP A 144 5.17 28.79 -24.72
N TRP A 145 4.35 29.30 -25.63
CA TRP A 145 2.94 28.91 -25.72
C TRP A 145 2.80 27.48 -26.21
N VAL A 146 1.93 26.71 -25.58
CA VAL A 146 1.56 25.37 -26.06
C VAL A 146 0.36 25.49 -26.98
N SER A 147 0.54 25.31 -28.29
CA SER A 147 -0.54 25.40 -29.26
C SER A 147 -1.48 24.19 -29.18
N SER A 148 -2.79 24.44 -29.24
CA SER A 148 -3.82 23.42 -29.36
C SER A 148 -3.94 22.91 -30.80
N SER A 149 -2.88 22.31 -31.36
CA SER A 149 -2.98 21.66 -32.68
C SER A 149 -3.25 20.16 -32.51
N THR A 150 -4.50 19.80 -32.22
CA THR A 150 -5.00 18.43 -32.48
C THR A 150 -6.51 18.40 -32.69
N GLU A 151 -6.99 19.08 -33.73
CA GLU A 151 -8.29 18.76 -34.33
C GLU A 151 -8.09 18.40 -35.82
N GLY A 152 -8.46 17.16 -36.19
CA GLY A 152 -8.87 16.85 -37.55
C GLY A 152 -7.82 16.27 -38.52
N ALA A 153 -7.07 15.23 -38.14
CA ALA A 153 -6.39 14.39 -39.15
C ALA A 153 -7.37 13.39 -39.80
N THR A 154 -8.36 13.89 -40.55
CA THR A 154 -9.14 13.06 -41.49
C THR A 154 -9.33 13.76 -42.83
N ARG A 155 -8.70 13.15 -43.85
CA ARG A 155 -9.00 13.12 -45.30
C ARG A 155 -8.84 14.38 -46.16
N ALA A 156 -7.97 14.16 -47.17
CA ALA A 156 -8.06 14.55 -48.58
C ALA A 156 -7.40 15.86 -49.03
N GLY A 157 -6.57 15.74 -50.07
CA GLY A 157 -6.48 16.71 -51.15
C GLY A 157 -5.12 17.38 -51.33
N GLU A 158 -4.45 17.02 -52.42
CA GLU A 158 -3.35 17.77 -53.03
C GLU A 158 -3.71 19.26 -53.18
N GLY A 159 -2.78 20.14 -52.82
CA GLY A 159 -2.91 21.58 -53.06
C GLY A 159 -1.92 22.38 -52.23
N GLY A 160 -0.82 22.80 -52.87
CA GLY A 160 0.18 23.66 -52.27
C GLY A 160 -0.42 24.94 -51.67
N GLY A 161 -0.16 25.14 -50.39
CA GLY A 161 -0.51 26.33 -49.63
C GLY A 161 0.13 26.21 -48.27
N GLY A 162 1.39 26.61 -48.15
CA GLY A 162 2.08 26.68 -46.87
C GLY A 162 1.30 27.59 -45.93
N ARG A 163 0.56 27.00 -44.98
CA ARG A 163 0.17 27.72 -43.77
C ARG A 163 1.44 27.88 -42.96
N ALA A 164 1.88 29.13 -42.86
CA ALA A 164 3.01 29.54 -42.05
C ALA A 164 2.87 28.92 -40.65
N PHE A 165 3.93 28.26 -40.20
CA PHE A 165 4.17 28.08 -38.78
C PHE A 165 4.29 29.49 -38.20
N GLU A 166 3.29 29.96 -37.44
CA GLU A 166 3.52 31.08 -36.54
C GLU A 166 4.52 30.56 -35.50
N GLU A 167 5.78 30.98 -35.61
CA GLU A 167 6.74 30.91 -34.53
C GLU A 167 6.12 31.65 -33.34
N LEU A 168 5.59 30.89 -32.37
CA LEU A 168 5.08 31.45 -31.13
C LEU A 168 6.28 32.01 -30.37
N THR A 169 6.49 33.33 -30.47
CA THR A 169 7.54 34.03 -29.72
C THR A 169 7.43 33.72 -28.22
N PRO A 170 8.54 33.39 -27.54
CA PRO A 170 8.55 33.21 -26.09
C PRO A 170 7.97 34.44 -25.39
N VAL A 171 7.11 34.22 -24.39
CA VAL A 171 6.55 35.28 -23.57
C VAL A 171 7.29 35.38 -22.26
N LYS A 172 7.48 36.62 -21.77
CA LYS A 172 8.01 36.85 -20.43
C LYS A 172 6.94 36.53 -19.41
N VAL A 173 7.29 35.72 -18.42
CA VAL A 173 6.39 35.29 -17.37
C VAL A 173 6.97 35.54 -15.98
N LEU A 174 6.12 35.92 -15.04
CA LEU A 174 6.37 35.91 -13.62
C LEU A 174 6.13 34.49 -13.09
N ALA A 175 7.11 33.91 -12.42
CA ALA A 175 6.99 32.68 -11.65
C ALA A 175 7.51 32.89 -10.23
N TYR A 176 6.82 32.33 -9.24
CA TYR A 176 7.33 32.29 -7.86
C TYR A 176 8.28 31.09 -7.76
N VAL A 177 9.50 31.26 -7.27
CA VAL A 177 10.50 30.18 -7.16
C VAL A 177 11.16 30.18 -5.79
N ASP A 178 11.37 29.00 -5.21
CA ASP A 178 12.12 28.84 -3.96
C ASP A 178 13.57 28.48 -4.30
N ARG A 179 14.47 29.46 -4.20
CA ARG A 179 15.91 29.29 -4.50
C ARG A 179 16.70 28.70 -3.33
N LYS A 180 16.11 28.64 -2.13
CA LYS A 180 16.79 28.14 -0.93
C LYS A 180 16.58 26.64 -0.78
N ARG A 181 15.39 26.16 -1.12
CA ARG A 181 14.98 24.76 -0.95
C ARG A 181 14.75 24.12 -2.30
N ILE A 182 15.86 23.78 -2.95
CA ILE A 182 15.91 23.28 -4.34
C ILE A 182 16.03 21.74 -4.43
N GLU A 183 16.14 21.07 -3.29
CA GLU A 183 16.14 19.61 -3.25
C GLU A 183 14.73 19.06 -3.12
N GLU A 184 14.60 17.80 -3.51
CA GLU A 184 13.34 17.10 -3.48
C GLU A 184 12.92 16.76 -2.05
N GLY A 185 11.66 17.01 -1.75
CA GLY A 185 11.02 16.78 -0.46
C GLY A 185 9.67 16.08 -0.62
N ARG A 186 8.99 15.92 0.51
CA ARG A 186 7.71 15.21 0.58
C ARG A 186 6.54 16.19 0.55
N ALA A 187 5.55 15.95 -0.31
CA ALA A 187 4.35 16.78 -0.38
C ALA A 187 3.61 16.79 0.95
N LYS A 188 3.14 17.97 1.37
CA LYS A 188 2.32 18.10 2.57
C LYS A 188 0.90 17.58 2.32
N GLU A 189 0.30 17.05 3.38
CA GLU A 189 -1.04 16.44 3.35
C GLU A 189 -2.09 17.40 2.80
N GLU A 190 -2.13 18.65 3.27
CA GLU A 190 -3.10 19.64 2.81
C GLU A 190 -2.87 20.12 1.38
N TYR A 191 -1.70 19.81 0.81
CA TYR A 191 -1.28 20.30 -0.50
C TYR A 191 -1.61 19.31 -1.63
N VAL A 192 -1.53 18.00 -1.37
CA VAL A 192 -1.76 16.95 -2.38
C VAL A 192 -3.12 17.12 -3.05
N GLU A 193 -4.20 17.28 -2.29
CA GLU A 193 -5.56 17.46 -2.87
C GLU A 193 -5.67 18.72 -3.74
N ARG A 194 -5.01 19.81 -3.31
CA ARG A 194 -5.02 21.08 -4.06
C ARG A 194 -4.22 20.96 -5.35
N MET A 195 -3.14 20.19 -5.32
CA MET A 195 -2.32 19.89 -6.49
C MET A 195 -3.08 19.01 -7.48
N GLU A 196 -3.71 17.91 -7.04
CA GLU A 196 -4.50 17.03 -7.92
C GLU A 196 -5.66 17.77 -8.59
N ARG A 197 -6.40 18.62 -7.85
CA ARG A 197 -7.45 19.48 -8.46
C ARG A 197 -6.89 20.40 -9.54
N GLY A 198 -5.67 20.92 -9.34
CA GLY A 198 -5.01 21.76 -10.33
C GLY A 198 -4.57 20.97 -11.56
N ILE A 199 -4.01 19.78 -11.36
CA ILE A 199 -3.60 18.88 -12.44
C ILE A 199 -4.82 18.46 -13.27
N GLU A 200 -5.91 18.01 -12.62
CA GLU A 200 -7.14 17.62 -13.32
C GLU A 200 -7.71 18.75 -14.18
N ASP A 201 -7.73 19.98 -13.64
CA ASP A 201 -8.20 21.16 -14.38
C ASP A 201 -7.31 21.46 -15.59
N ALA A 202 -5.98 21.47 -15.40
CA ALA A 202 -5.02 21.73 -16.47
C ALA A 202 -5.07 20.66 -17.58
N VAL A 203 -5.19 19.37 -17.22
CA VAL A 203 -5.27 18.25 -18.16
C VAL A 203 -6.60 18.29 -18.92
N ARG A 204 -7.72 18.41 -18.19
CA ARG A 204 -9.05 18.31 -18.79
C ARG A 204 -9.44 19.53 -19.63
N ASN A 205 -9.08 20.73 -19.16
CA ASN A 205 -9.63 21.97 -19.71
C ASN A 205 -8.61 22.80 -20.50
N TRP A 206 -7.30 22.56 -20.31
CA TRP A 206 -6.25 23.45 -20.84
C TRP A 206 -5.18 22.74 -21.67
N GLY A 207 -5.38 21.45 -21.98
CA GLY A 207 -4.53 20.72 -22.91
C GLY A 207 -3.17 20.32 -22.34
N MET A 208 -2.99 20.33 -21.01
CA MET A 208 -1.82 19.70 -20.40
C MET A 208 -1.86 18.20 -20.71
N ARG A 209 -0.77 17.66 -21.26
CA ARG A 209 -0.69 16.23 -21.57
C ARG A 209 -0.76 15.43 -20.27
N GLU A 210 -1.70 14.49 -20.20
CA GLU A 210 -1.86 13.58 -19.06
C GLU A 210 -0.56 12.83 -18.77
N GLU A 211 0.13 12.34 -19.80
CA GLU A 211 1.45 11.71 -19.70
C GLU A 211 2.49 12.58 -18.96
N TYR A 212 2.48 13.90 -19.18
CA TYR A 212 3.39 14.81 -18.49
C TYR A 212 3.02 14.95 -17.01
N ALA A 213 1.73 15.11 -16.71
CA ALA A 213 1.23 15.20 -15.35
C ALA A 213 1.54 13.92 -14.56
N ASP A 214 1.33 12.76 -15.16
CA ASP A 214 1.58 11.46 -14.53
C ASP A 214 3.07 11.28 -14.24
N ARG A 215 3.93 11.52 -15.25
CA ARG A 215 5.39 11.37 -15.11
C ARG A 215 6.04 12.38 -14.18
N THR A 216 5.48 13.58 -14.05
CA THR A 216 6.18 14.68 -13.39
C THR A 216 5.56 15.03 -12.04
N MET A 217 4.23 14.97 -11.94
CA MET A 217 3.46 15.49 -10.80
C MET A 217 2.77 14.38 -9.99
N ARG A 218 2.37 13.25 -10.59
CA ARG A 218 1.72 12.12 -9.90
C ARG A 218 2.69 10.98 -9.56
N ARG A 219 3.62 11.30 -8.66
CA ARG A 219 4.55 10.31 -8.10
C ARG A 219 4.52 10.32 -6.59
N LEU A 220 4.59 9.14 -5.98
CA LEU A 220 4.56 8.99 -4.53
C LEU A 220 5.68 8.09 -4.01
N PRO A 221 6.39 8.49 -2.94
CA PRO A 221 7.37 7.64 -2.30
C PRO A 221 6.74 6.34 -1.80
N ALA A 222 7.25 5.22 -2.30
CA ALA A 222 6.75 3.88 -2.00
C ALA A 222 7.90 2.87 -1.91
N TRP A 223 7.69 1.82 -1.13
CA TRP A 223 8.56 0.66 -1.12
C TRP A 223 7.85 -0.50 -1.79
N PHE A 224 8.52 -1.17 -2.72
CA PHE A 224 8.09 -2.47 -3.19
C PHE A 224 8.72 -3.55 -2.30
N VAL A 225 7.89 -4.39 -1.70
CA VAL A 225 8.32 -5.31 -0.64
C VAL A 225 7.81 -6.72 -0.89
N ARG A 226 8.59 -7.69 -0.43
CA ARG A 226 8.11 -9.05 -0.15
C ARG A 226 7.87 -9.17 1.35
N SER A 227 6.70 -9.65 1.73
CA SER A 227 6.33 -9.88 3.12
C SER A 227 5.60 -11.22 3.23
N GLY A 228 6.20 -12.20 3.93
CA GLY A 228 5.75 -13.58 3.83
C GLY A 228 5.78 -14.09 2.39
N THR A 229 4.79 -14.87 1.97
CA THR A 229 4.66 -15.35 0.59
C THR A 229 3.87 -14.37 -0.30
N SER A 230 3.98 -13.06 -0.05
CA SER A 230 3.25 -12.02 -0.78
C SER A 230 4.16 -10.85 -1.14
N THR A 231 3.80 -10.12 -2.20
CA THR A 231 4.46 -8.87 -2.60
C THR A 231 3.43 -7.75 -2.69
N GLY A 232 3.89 -6.52 -2.61
CA GLY A 232 3.03 -5.35 -2.72
C GLY A 232 3.77 -4.04 -2.48
N LEU A 233 3.02 -2.95 -2.58
CA LEU A 233 3.51 -1.62 -2.24
C LEU A 233 3.31 -1.31 -0.77
N LEU A 234 4.24 -0.56 -0.20
CA LEU A 234 4.19 -0.04 1.14
C LEU A 234 4.38 1.47 1.10
N PHE A 235 3.42 2.20 1.66
CA PHE A 235 3.43 3.65 1.74
C PHE A 235 3.52 4.09 3.20
N SER A 236 4.19 5.22 3.44
CA SER A 236 4.02 5.95 4.69
C SER A 236 2.67 6.65 4.68
N ARG A 237 1.94 6.62 5.79
CA ARG A 237 0.60 7.21 5.93
C ARG A 237 0.57 8.69 5.59
N ALA A 238 1.61 9.44 5.95
CA ALA A 238 1.72 10.86 5.65
C ALA A 238 2.02 11.17 4.15
N SER A 239 2.15 10.14 3.29
CA SER A 239 2.30 10.30 1.84
C SER A 239 0.95 10.17 1.14
N LEU A 240 -0.10 9.78 1.86
CA LEU A 240 -1.43 9.57 1.30
C LEU A 240 -2.42 10.59 1.88
N PRO A 241 -3.50 10.91 1.15
CA PRO A 241 -4.58 11.75 1.66
C PRO A 241 -5.14 11.24 3.00
N PRO A 242 -5.66 12.14 3.85
CA PRO A 242 -6.00 11.77 5.21
C PRO A 242 -7.19 10.81 5.31
N VAL A 243 -8.09 10.86 4.33
CA VAL A 243 -9.31 10.07 4.31
C VAL A 243 -9.11 8.87 3.39
N ALA A 244 -9.30 7.66 3.91
CA ALA A 244 -9.03 6.43 3.16
C ALA A 244 -9.87 6.28 1.87
N CYS A 245 -11.06 6.89 1.80
CA CYS A 245 -11.86 6.87 0.56
C CYS A 245 -11.21 7.65 -0.59
N GLN A 246 -10.29 8.57 -0.30
CA GLN A 246 -9.52 9.32 -1.29
C GLN A 246 -8.29 8.55 -1.80
N TRP A 247 -8.03 7.34 -1.28
CA TRP A 247 -6.91 6.52 -1.75
C TRP A 247 -7.18 5.80 -3.07
N GLN A 248 -8.46 5.67 -3.44
CA GLN A 248 -8.90 4.99 -4.67
C GLN A 248 -8.18 5.46 -5.94
N PRO A 249 -8.11 6.77 -6.27
CA PRO A 249 -7.42 7.26 -7.47
C PRO A 249 -5.90 7.12 -7.43
N ILE A 250 -5.32 6.69 -6.29
CA ILE A 250 -3.87 6.58 -6.13
C ILE A 250 -3.45 5.10 -6.10
N LEU A 251 -4.02 4.33 -5.18
CA LEU A 251 -3.55 2.98 -4.90
C LEU A 251 -3.95 1.97 -5.97
N ALA A 252 -5.11 2.15 -6.60
CA ALA A 252 -5.54 1.24 -7.66
C ALA A 252 -4.68 1.42 -8.94
N PRO A 253 -4.48 2.64 -9.47
CA PRO A 253 -3.58 2.86 -10.60
C PRO A 253 -2.12 2.50 -10.32
N ALA A 254 -1.60 2.81 -9.12
CA ALA A 254 -0.24 2.40 -8.72
C ALA A 254 -0.02 0.87 -8.79
N MET A 255 -1.09 0.09 -8.63
CA MET A 255 -1.07 -1.37 -8.74
C MET A 255 -1.46 -1.89 -10.14
N GLY A 256 -1.79 -1.01 -11.10
CA GLY A 256 -2.19 -1.36 -12.46
C GLY A 256 -3.64 -1.82 -12.56
N SER A 257 -4.53 -1.25 -11.74
CA SER A 257 -5.95 -1.58 -11.69
C SER A 257 -6.85 -0.34 -11.84
N PRO A 258 -8.06 -0.47 -12.41
CA PRO A 258 -8.70 -1.72 -12.86
C PRO A 258 -8.12 -2.29 -14.16
N ASP A 259 -7.95 -3.61 -14.22
CA ASP A 259 -7.60 -4.35 -15.45
C ASP A 259 -8.68 -5.41 -15.75
N PRO A 260 -9.86 -5.00 -16.25
CA PRO A 260 -11.00 -5.90 -16.41
C PRO A 260 -10.83 -6.88 -17.57
N VAL A 261 -10.03 -6.52 -18.58
CA VAL A 261 -9.87 -7.28 -19.83
C VAL A 261 -8.81 -8.37 -19.65
N TYR A 262 -7.61 -8.00 -19.19
CA TYR A 262 -6.48 -8.92 -19.16
C TYR A 262 -6.24 -9.49 -17.76
N GLY A 263 -6.51 -8.71 -16.72
CA GLY A 263 -6.27 -9.09 -15.32
C GLY A 263 -4.81 -9.40 -15.02
N ARG A 264 -3.88 -8.70 -15.69
CA ARG A 264 -2.43 -8.88 -15.61
C ARG A 264 -1.73 -7.77 -14.83
N GLN A 265 -2.32 -6.58 -14.74
CA GLN A 265 -1.76 -5.39 -14.06
C GLN A 265 -0.39 -4.97 -14.63
N LEU A 266 -0.24 -4.98 -15.95
CA LEU A 266 1.05 -4.61 -16.58
C LEU A 266 1.37 -3.12 -16.53
N ASP A 267 0.36 -2.28 -16.32
CA ASP A 267 0.49 -0.82 -16.24
C ASP A 267 0.55 -0.36 -14.77
N GLY A 268 1.31 -1.08 -13.95
CA GLY A 268 1.50 -0.80 -12.54
C GLY A 268 2.28 -1.89 -11.82
N MET A 269 2.33 -1.82 -10.49
CA MET A 269 3.20 -2.67 -9.67
C MET A 269 2.61 -4.04 -9.30
N GLY A 270 1.35 -4.29 -9.68
CA GLY A 270 0.69 -5.57 -9.49
C GLY A 270 1.22 -6.67 -10.41
N SER A 271 0.68 -7.88 -10.29
CA SER A 271 1.02 -8.98 -11.22
C SER A 271 -0.18 -9.85 -11.58
N GLY A 272 -1.40 -9.31 -11.43
CA GLY A 272 -2.63 -9.98 -11.82
C GLY A 272 -3.11 -11.07 -10.84
N ILE A 273 -2.46 -11.23 -9.69
CA ILE A 273 -2.80 -12.25 -8.69
C ILE A 273 -3.00 -11.56 -7.33
N SER A 274 -3.97 -12.04 -6.54
CA SER A 274 -4.31 -11.43 -5.25
C SER A 274 -3.14 -11.40 -4.24
N SER A 275 -2.19 -12.34 -4.32
CA SER A 275 -0.98 -12.39 -3.49
C SER A 275 0.05 -11.30 -3.83
N THR A 276 -0.03 -10.70 -5.01
CA THR A 276 0.88 -9.67 -5.53
C THR A 276 0.18 -8.34 -5.82
N SER A 277 -1.15 -8.26 -5.57
CA SER A 277 -1.96 -7.04 -5.68
C SER A 277 -2.34 -6.53 -4.28
N LYS A 278 -1.36 -6.02 -3.53
CA LYS A 278 -1.52 -5.65 -2.12
C LYS A 278 -0.85 -4.33 -1.81
N VAL A 279 -1.47 -3.56 -0.91
CA VAL A 279 -0.89 -2.34 -0.36
C VAL A 279 -0.88 -2.39 1.17
N VAL A 280 0.17 -1.84 1.77
CA VAL A 280 0.28 -1.58 3.21
C VAL A 280 0.55 -0.10 3.41
N VAL A 281 -0.22 0.54 4.30
CA VAL A 281 0.01 1.93 4.70
C VAL A 281 0.45 1.93 6.15
N VAL A 282 1.62 2.47 6.46
CA VAL A 282 2.22 2.48 7.81
C VAL A 282 2.34 3.90 8.33
N GLY A 283 1.89 4.16 9.56
CA GLY A 283 1.93 5.49 10.16
C GLY A 283 2.30 5.45 11.65
N PRO A 284 2.58 6.61 12.25
CA PRO A 284 2.74 6.72 13.68
C PRO A 284 1.41 6.40 14.38
N PRO A 285 1.41 6.08 15.69
CA PRO A 285 0.19 5.93 16.46
C PRO A 285 -0.66 7.21 16.36
N SER A 286 -1.93 7.09 16.02
CA SER A 286 -2.82 8.25 15.89
C SER A 286 -3.30 8.70 17.28
N ALA A 287 -3.30 10.01 17.52
CA ALA A 287 -3.85 10.61 18.75
C ALA A 287 -5.41 10.61 18.76
N PHE A 288 -6.04 10.32 17.62
CA PHE A 288 -7.45 10.54 17.37
C PHE A 288 -8.24 9.24 17.27
N GLY A 289 -8.85 8.85 18.40
CA GLY A 289 -10.15 8.17 18.37
C GLY A 289 -11.28 9.20 18.25
N SER A 290 -11.56 9.73 17.05
CA SER A 290 -12.79 10.50 16.80
C SER A 290 -13.80 9.64 16.03
N GLY A 291 -14.60 8.90 16.79
CA GLY A 291 -15.75 8.14 16.30
C GLY A 291 -16.58 7.69 17.49
N SER A 292 -17.43 8.60 17.98
CA SER A 292 -18.58 8.39 18.88
C SER A 292 -18.57 7.11 19.73
N GLY A 293 -18.20 7.23 21.00
CA GLY A 293 -18.55 6.27 22.05
C GLY A 293 -17.34 5.66 22.77
N SER A 294 -17.10 6.14 24.00
CA SER A 294 -16.27 5.54 25.06
C SER A 294 -14.77 5.40 24.81
N GLY A 295 -13.99 6.35 25.34
CA GLY A 295 -12.58 6.17 25.75
C GLY A 295 -11.55 6.07 24.61
N SER A 296 -10.34 6.55 24.87
CA SER A 296 -9.17 6.34 24.01
C SER A 296 -9.05 4.86 23.64
N ARG A 297 -9.35 4.49 22.38
CA ARG A 297 -9.23 3.09 21.89
C ARG A 297 -7.78 2.67 21.65
N VAL A 298 -6.84 3.61 21.65
CA VAL A 298 -5.40 3.33 21.59
C VAL A 298 -4.92 3.20 23.03
N GLY A 299 -4.69 1.96 23.48
CA GLY A 299 -4.03 1.72 24.76
C GLY A 299 -2.62 2.35 24.77
N PRO A 300 -2.05 2.66 25.94
CA PRO A 300 -0.80 3.43 26.11
C PRO A 300 0.48 2.81 25.51
N ASP A 301 0.37 1.71 24.75
CA ASP A 301 1.48 0.86 24.34
C ASP A 301 1.57 0.60 22.83
N VAL A 302 0.97 1.42 21.97
CA VAL A 302 1.12 1.28 20.50
C VAL A 302 2.32 2.09 20.02
N ASP A 303 3.19 1.47 19.23
CA ASP A 303 4.40 2.08 18.65
C ASP A 303 4.21 2.52 17.20
N ALA A 304 3.32 1.86 16.45
CA ALA A 304 2.97 2.21 15.08
C ALA A 304 1.56 1.71 14.72
N GLU A 305 1.01 2.23 13.63
CA GLU A 305 -0.25 1.79 13.04
C GLU A 305 -0.05 1.34 11.61
N PHE A 306 -0.89 0.40 11.16
CA PHE A 306 -0.98 0.09 9.74
C PHE A 306 -2.39 -0.23 9.28
N THR A 307 -2.61 0.08 8.01
CA THR A 307 -3.79 -0.32 7.24
C THR A 307 -3.34 -1.24 6.11
N PHE A 308 -3.90 -2.43 6.03
CA PHE A 308 -3.80 -3.29 4.87
C PHE A 308 -4.90 -2.93 3.86
N VAL A 309 -4.56 -2.95 2.58
CA VAL A 309 -5.50 -2.74 1.48
C VAL A 309 -5.31 -3.85 0.46
N GLN A 310 -6.37 -4.61 0.21
CA GLN A 310 -6.42 -5.54 -0.92
C GLN A 310 -6.93 -4.77 -2.15
N VAL A 311 -6.14 -4.76 -3.22
CA VAL A 311 -6.54 -4.12 -4.48
C VAL A 311 -7.15 -5.16 -5.41
N GLY A 312 -8.40 -4.94 -5.82
CA GLY A 312 -9.11 -5.75 -6.79
C GLY A 312 -8.49 -5.63 -8.17
N VAL A 313 -8.02 -6.75 -8.74
CA VAL A 313 -7.27 -6.76 -10.00
C VAL A 313 -8.11 -6.21 -11.15
N ARG A 314 -9.36 -6.67 -11.28
CA ARG A 314 -10.22 -6.39 -12.44
C ARG A 314 -11.05 -5.13 -12.31
N ASP A 315 -11.54 -4.85 -11.11
CA ASP A 315 -12.47 -3.77 -10.81
C ASP A 315 -11.79 -2.58 -10.12
N GLY A 316 -10.53 -2.74 -9.68
CA GLY A 316 -9.79 -1.70 -8.97
C GLY A 316 -10.29 -1.43 -7.57
N SER A 317 -11.25 -2.19 -7.05
CA SER A 317 -11.86 -1.91 -5.75
C SER A 317 -10.82 -2.05 -4.63
N LEU A 318 -10.84 -1.12 -3.67
CA LEU A 318 -10.00 -1.19 -2.47
C LEU A 318 -10.78 -1.84 -1.32
N ASP A 319 -10.34 -3.02 -0.88
CA ASP A 319 -10.89 -3.69 0.30
C ASP A 319 -10.00 -3.42 1.53
N LEU A 320 -10.57 -2.70 2.50
CA LEU A 320 -9.98 -2.34 3.78
C LEU A 320 -10.63 -3.09 4.97
N ALA A 321 -11.57 -4.00 4.73
CA ALA A 321 -12.26 -4.71 5.81
C ALA A 321 -11.38 -5.80 6.46
N GLY A 322 -10.41 -6.32 5.71
CA GLY A 322 -9.57 -7.44 6.11
C GLY A 322 -8.17 -7.05 6.58
N THR A 323 -7.42 -8.06 6.99
CA THR A 323 -5.96 -7.99 7.19
C THR A 323 -5.28 -9.08 6.38
N CYS A 324 -3.99 -8.92 6.11
CA CYS A 324 -3.16 -9.96 5.53
C CYS A 324 -1.98 -10.25 6.45
N GLY A 325 -2.00 -11.41 7.14
CA GLY A 325 -0.93 -11.76 8.08
C GLY A 325 0.44 -11.94 7.43
N ASN A 326 0.51 -12.21 6.13
CA ASN A 326 1.78 -12.16 5.37
C ASN A 326 2.30 -10.73 5.29
N MET A 327 1.45 -9.77 4.90
CA MET A 327 1.84 -8.36 4.78
C MET A 327 2.09 -7.68 6.13
N SER A 328 1.55 -8.20 7.23
CA SER A 328 1.86 -7.69 8.57
C SER A 328 3.35 -7.88 8.96
N ALA A 329 4.08 -8.81 8.35
CA ALA A 329 5.47 -9.11 8.71
C ALA A 329 6.42 -7.93 8.44
N ILE A 330 6.27 -7.23 7.31
CA ILE A 330 7.13 -6.09 6.95
C ILE A 330 6.83 -4.82 7.77
N VAL A 331 5.66 -4.72 8.42
CA VAL A 331 5.20 -3.47 9.05
C VAL A 331 6.15 -3.00 10.16
N GLY A 332 6.58 -3.90 11.04
CA GLY A 332 7.54 -3.57 12.11
C GLY A 332 8.88 -3.08 11.56
N PRO A 333 9.56 -3.86 10.70
CA PRO A 333 10.76 -3.42 9.99
C PRO A 333 10.60 -2.08 9.26
N ALA A 334 9.49 -1.88 8.55
CA ALA A 334 9.24 -0.66 7.81
C ALA A 334 9.04 0.54 8.75
N ALA A 335 8.29 0.39 9.84
CA ALA A 335 8.10 1.46 10.81
C ALA A 335 9.43 1.90 11.44
N TRP A 336 10.34 0.96 11.69
CA TRP A 336 11.70 1.25 12.16
C TRP A 336 12.52 2.01 11.10
N ASP A 337 12.70 1.42 9.91
CA ASP A 337 13.56 1.98 8.86
C ASP A 337 13.01 3.29 8.27
N MET A 338 11.69 3.54 8.34
CA MET A 338 11.07 4.80 7.95
C MET A 338 11.13 5.88 9.04
N GLY A 339 11.63 5.58 10.24
CA GLY A 339 11.66 6.53 11.35
C GLY A 339 10.27 6.90 11.87
N ILE A 340 9.28 6.01 11.75
CA ILE A 340 7.89 6.25 12.16
C ILE A 340 7.72 6.09 13.68
N LEU A 341 8.56 5.25 14.31
CA LEU A 341 8.46 4.93 15.72
C LEU A 341 8.75 6.16 16.61
N PRO A 342 8.01 6.37 17.70
CA PRO A 342 8.28 7.46 18.64
C PRO A 342 9.72 7.36 19.19
N PRO A 343 10.54 8.42 19.08
CA PRO A 343 11.94 8.36 19.52
C PRO A 343 12.12 7.95 20.99
N SER A 344 11.18 8.33 21.86
CA SER A 344 11.16 7.96 23.28
C SER A 344 10.95 6.46 23.53
N ARG A 345 10.37 5.73 22.57
CA ARG A 345 10.10 4.29 22.67
C ARG A 345 11.30 3.46 22.22
N ILE A 346 12.16 3.99 21.35
CA ILE A 346 13.30 3.27 20.75
C ILE A 346 14.17 2.54 21.80
N PRO A 347 14.60 3.17 22.92
CA PRO A 347 15.43 2.49 23.91
C PRO A 347 14.72 1.29 24.58
N SER A 348 13.41 1.34 24.75
CA SER A 348 12.62 0.29 25.43
C SER A 348 12.26 -0.89 24.53
N ILE A 349 12.24 -0.70 23.20
CA ILE A 349 11.85 -1.74 22.25
C ILE A 349 13.05 -2.51 21.67
N VAL A 350 14.28 -2.04 21.89
CA VAL A 350 15.50 -2.72 21.45
C VAL A 350 16.03 -3.61 22.56
N SER A 351 16.40 -4.83 22.19
CA SER A 351 17.03 -5.81 23.06
C SER A 351 18.29 -6.37 22.40
N TYR A 352 19.24 -6.82 23.23
CA TYR A 352 20.46 -7.49 22.79
C TYR A 352 20.45 -8.92 23.31
N ASP A 353 20.60 -9.87 22.38
CA ASP A 353 20.80 -11.27 22.71
C ASP A 353 22.31 -11.56 22.71
N GLY A 354 22.86 -11.74 23.91
CA GLY A 354 24.29 -12.00 24.11
C GLY A 354 24.74 -13.36 23.57
N ALA A 355 23.85 -14.35 23.46
CA ALA A 355 24.19 -15.67 22.95
C ALA A 355 24.39 -15.65 21.43
N THR A 356 23.48 -14.98 20.71
CA THR A 356 23.55 -14.85 19.24
C THR A 356 24.27 -13.58 18.78
N ARG A 357 24.75 -12.76 19.73
CA ARG A 357 25.33 -11.42 19.51
C ARG A 357 24.48 -10.53 18.59
N SER A 358 23.16 -10.72 18.62
CA SER A 358 22.23 -10.06 17.70
C SER A 358 21.37 -9.04 18.44
N ARG A 359 21.05 -7.93 17.77
CA ARG A 359 20.11 -6.93 18.26
C ARG A 359 18.73 -7.18 17.68
N TRP A 360 17.69 -6.93 18.46
CA TRP A 360 16.30 -7.18 18.08
C TRP A 360 15.43 -6.00 18.50
N ALA A 361 14.52 -5.57 17.63
CA ALA A 361 13.43 -4.67 17.98
C ALA A 361 12.13 -5.44 18.21
N THR A 362 11.31 -4.99 19.15
CA THR A 362 9.96 -5.53 19.43
C THR A 362 8.95 -4.39 19.42
N VAL A 363 8.19 -4.28 18.33
CA VAL A 363 7.28 -3.16 18.05
C VAL A 363 5.83 -3.62 18.22
N ARG A 364 5.01 -2.88 18.95
CA ARG A 364 3.56 -3.12 19.09
C ARG A 364 2.81 -2.30 18.05
N ILE A 365 2.11 -2.99 17.15
CA ILE A 365 1.55 -2.40 15.95
C ILE A 365 0.03 -2.55 15.98
N LEU A 366 -0.69 -1.43 15.92
CA LEU A 366 -2.14 -1.46 15.80
C LEU A 366 -2.54 -1.64 14.32
N ASN A 367 -3.27 -2.70 14.05
CA ASN A 367 -3.94 -2.91 12.77
C ASN A 367 -5.25 -2.12 12.74
N THR A 368 -5.33 -1.09 11.91
CA THR A 368 -6.50 -0.21 11.82
C THR A 368 -7.71 -0.90 11.18
N ASN A 369 -7.51 -1.91 10.33
CA ASN A 369 -8.60 -2.68 9.72
C ASN A 369 -9.38 -3.48 10.77
N THR A 370 -8.67 -4.01 11.77
CA THR A 370 -9.23 -4.96 12.74
C THR A 370 -9.30 -4.42 14.17
N ALA A 371 -8.71 -3.26 14.43
CA ALA A 371 -8.49 -2.69 15.76
C ALA A 371 -7.76 -3.66 16.72
N LYS A 372 -6.86 -4.50 16.19
CA LYS A 372 -6.07 -5.46 16.96
C LYS A 372 -4.60 -5.08 16.96
N VAL A 373 -3.95 -5.23 18.10
CA VAL A 373 -2.51 -5.03 18.25
C VAL A 373 -1.78 -6.33 17.94
N VAL A 374 -0.75 -6.25 17.11
CA VAL A 374 0.18 -7.33 16.78
C VAL A 374 1.58 -6.90 17.22
N VAL A 375 2.30 -7.77 17.91
CA VAL A 375 3.68 -7.49 18.32
C VAL A 375 4.64 -8.08 17.29
N SER A 376 5.46 -7.24 16.65
CA SER A 376 6.45 -7.65 15.66
C SER A 376 7.85 -7.60 16.25
N ARG A 377 8.53 -8.75 16.31
CA ARG A 377 9.93 -8.86 16.72
C ARG A 377 10.81 -9.21 15.52
N PHE A 378 11.85 -8.40 15.27
CA PHE A 378 12.73 -8.54 14.11
C PHE A 378 14.17 -8.14 14.41
N LYS A 379 15.11 -8.67 13.63
CA LYS A 379 16.55 -8.47 13.82
C LYS A 379 16.99 -7.10 13.31
N LEU A 380 17.90 -6.47 14.04
CA LEU A 380 18.57 -5.23 13.68
C LEU A 380 20.07 -5.47 13.53
N ASP A 381 20.70 -4.72 12.63
CA ASP A 381 22.15 -4.72 12.44
C ASP A 381 22.64 -3.35 11.93
N GLY A 382 23.95 -3.13 11.94
CA GLY A 382 24.60 -1.92 11.42
C GLY A 382 24.77 -0.77 12.43
N SER A 383 25.38 0.31 11.95
CA SER A 383 25.52 1.59 12.64
C SER A 383 25.34 2.73 11.63
N PRO A 384 24.21 3.47 11.65
CA PRO A 384 23.06 3.32 12.57
C PRO A 384 22.32 1.99 12.41
N LEU A 385 21.53 1.62 13.43
CA LEU A 385 20.76 0.37 13.42
C LEU A 385 19.64 0.40 12.38
N ALA A 386 19.59 -0.62 11.53
CA ALA A 386 18.55 -0.83 10.53
C ALA A 386 18.03 -2.28 10.58
N TYR A 387 16.87 -2.53 9.97
CA TYR A 387 16.35 -3.87 9.79
C TYR A 387 17.34 -4.78 9.04
N CYS A 388 17.60 -5.97 9.57
CA CYS A 388 18.47 -6.96 8.95
C CYS A 388 17.65 -8.15 8.42
N PRO A 389 17.50 -8.30 7.08
CA PRO A 389 16.79 -9.43 6.50
C PRO A 389 17.63 -10.72 6.43
N HIS A 390 18.93 -10.67 6.76
CA HIS A 390 19.84 -11.81 6.60
C HIS A 390 19.80 -12.76 7.81
N GLY A 391 19.66 -14.05 7.52
CA GLY A 391 19.60 -15.12 8.51
C GLY A 391 19.49 -16.49 7.85
N ASP A 392 19.33 -17.50 8.68
CA ASP A 392 19.35 -18.93 8.33
C ASP A 392 17.96 -19.58 8.35
N TYR A 393 16.90 -18.81 8.62
CA TYR A 393 15.54 -19.31 8.62
C TYR A 393 15.01 -19.47 7.19
N ALA A 394 14.66 -20.71 6.82
CA ALA A 394 13.99 -21.06 5.58
C ALA A 394 12.46 -21.03 5.76
N MET A 395 11.75 -20.51 4.76
CA MET A 395 10.28 -20.43 4.76
C MET A 395 9.75 -20.94 3.42
N ASP A 396 8.81 -21.87 3.46
CA ASP A 396 8.21 -22.44 2.26
C ASP A 396 7.57 -21.37 1.37
N GLY A 397 7.75 -21.53 0.07
CA GLY A 397 7.31 -20.56 -0.95
C GLY A 397 8.24 -19.36 -1.13
N VAL A 398 9.36 -19.26 -0.41
CA VAL A 398 10.39 -18.24 -0.60
C VAL A 398 11.77 -18.88 -0.79
N PRO A 399 12.46 -18.65 -1.91
CA PRO A 399 13.81 -19.17 -2.12
C PRO A 399 14.84 -18.61 -1.13
N GLY A 400 15.73 -19.48 -0.62
CA GLY A 400 16.83 -19.12 0.27
C GLY A 400 16.43 -18.99 1.74
N THR A 401 17.30 -18.36 2.53
CA THR A 401 17.13 -18.16 3.97
C THR A 401 17.21 -16.68 4.35
N GLN A 402 16.51 -16.30 5.42
CA GLN A 402 16.46 -14.93 5.91
C GLN A 402 16.34 -14.88 7.43
N SER A 403 16.44 -13.69 8.04
CA SER A 403 16.15 -13.53 9.46
C SER A 403 14.66 -13.73 9.71
N PRO A 404 14.25 -14.48 10.75
CA PRO A 404 12.85 -14.59 11.10
C PRO A 404 12.34 -13.26 11.67
N ILE A 405 11.08 -13.00 11.38
CA ILE A 405 10.22 -11.98 11.99
C ILE A 405 9.13 -12.73 12.72
N THR A 406 8.99 -12.48 14.03
CA THR A 406 7.96 -13.10 14.86
C THR A 406 6.81 -12.13 15.05
N LEU A 407 5.63 -12.49 14.54
CA LEU A 407 4.39 -11.77 14.77
C LEU A 407 3.62 -12.46 15.90
N SER A 408 3.48 -11.80 17.05
CA SER A 408 2.78 -12.33 18.22
C SER A 408 1.41 -11.66 18.36
N PHE A 409 0.38 -12.49 18.43
CA PHE A 409 -1.00 -12.11 18.70
C PHE A 409 -1.28 -12.38 20.17
N LEU A 410 -1.50 -11.31 20.93
CA LEU A 410 -1.66 -11.35 22.39
C LEU A 410 -3.10 -11.72 22.78
N ASP A 411 -3.24 -12.50 23.85
CA ASP A 411 -4.51 -13.04 24.36
C ASP A 411 -5.45 -13.53 23.24
N PRO A 412 -4.99 -14.42 22.35
CA PRO A 412 -5.74 -14.77 21.14
C PRO A 412 -6.94 -15.69 21.41
N ALA A 413 -7.10 -16.20 22.63
CA ALA A 413 -8.15 -17.12 23.01
C ALA A 413 -9.54 -16.46 23.03
N GLY A 414 -10.54 -17.19 22.53
CA GLY A 414 -11.94 -16.75 22.59
C GLY A 414 -12.28 -15.59 21.67
N ALA A 415 -11.65 -15.52 20.49
CA ALA A 415 -11.81 -14.39 19.57
C ALA A 415 -13.27 -14.12 19.16
N LYS A 416 -14.14 -15.16 19.17
CA LYS A 416 -15.58 -15.05 18.88
C LYS A 416 -16.47 -15.62 19.97
N THR A 417 -15.96 -16.51 20.79
CA THR A 417 -16.73 -17.28 21.80
C THR A 417 -16.35 -16.92 23.23
N GLY A 418 -15.29 -16.14 23.44
CA GLY A 418 -14.79 -15.75 24.76
C GLY A 418 -13.96 -16.81 25.50
N ARG A 419 -13.78 -18.03 24.94
CA ARG A 419 -12.95 -19.10 25.52
C ARG A 419 -12.14 -19.82 24.45
N ALA A 420 -10.97 -20.36 24.82
CA ALA A 420 -10.18 -21.19 23.89
C ALA A 420 -10.89 -22.49 23.52
N LEU A 421 -11.56 -23.13 24.49
CA LEU A 421 -12.42 -24.31 24.31
C LEU A 421 -13.87 -23.87 24.62
N PRO A 422 -14.70 -23.55 23.61
CA PRO A 422 -16.02 -22.97 23.85
C PRO A 422 -16.98 -23.89 24.62
N THR A 423 -16.90 -25.20 24.36
CA THR A 423 -17.68 -26.25 25.06
C THR A 423 -17.09 -26.61 26.42
N GLY A 424 -15.86 -26.19 26.70
CA GLY A 424 -15.09 -26.64 27.86
C GLY A 424 -14.42 -28.00 27.69
N ASN A 425 -14.75 -28.74 26.63
CA ASN A 425 -14.17 -30.06 26.34
C ASN A 425 -13.03 -29.93 25.32
N PRO A 426 -11.92 -30.67 25.48
CA PRO A 426 -10.89 -30.76 24.43
C PRO A 426 -11.38 -31.48 23.16
N ILE A 427 -12.32 -32.41 23.31
CA ILE A 427 -12.97 -33.17 22.23
C ILE A 427 -14.46 -33.27 22.55
N ASP A 428 -15.29 -33.01 21.54
CA ASP A 428 -16.73 -33.17 21.54
C ASP A 428 -17.14 -34.26 20.54
N GLU A 429 -18.28 -34.90 20.80
CA GLU A 429 -18.95 -35.80 19.85
C GLU A 429 -20.11 -35.04 19.20
N LEU A 430 -19.94 -34.68 17.92
CA LEU A 430 -20.93 -33.92 17.16
C LEU A 430 -21.92 -34.86 16.48
N THR A 431 -23.20 -34.74 16.81
CA THR A 431 -24.28 -35.39 16.05
C THR A 431 -24.60 -34.59 14.79
N LEU A 432 -24.53 -35.26 13.64
CA LEU A 432 -24.84 -34.67 12.33
C LEU A 432 -26.31 -34.85 11.96
N ALA A 433 -26.75 -34.15 10.91
CA ALA A 433 -28.15 -34.18 10.46
C ALA A 433 -28.63 -35.56 9.98
N ASP A 434 -27.72 -36.43 9.57
CA ASP A 434 -27.99 -37.81 9.17
C ASP A 434 -28.01 -38.80 10.36
N GLY A 435 -27.83 -38.30 11.59
CA GLY A 435 -27.79 -39.09 12.82
C GLY A 435 -26.42 -39.71 13.11
N SER A 436 -25.43 -39.55 12.22
CA SER A 436 -24.06 -40.00 12.49
C SER A 436 -23.36 -39.11 13.52
N ALA A 437 -22.35 -39.66 14.20
CA ALA A 437 -21.54 -38.94 15.17
C ALA A 437 -20.10 -38.77 14.67
N VAL A 438 -19.51 -37.62 14.91
CA VAL A 438 -18.12 -37.29 14.54
C VAL A 438 -17.39 -36.68 15.73
N ARG A 439 -16.24 -37.24 16.09
CA ARG A 439 -15.33 -36.65 17.08
C ARG A 439 -14.68 -35.39 16.50
N ALA A 440 -14.75 -34.29 17.22
CA ALA A 440 -14.15 -33.02 16.82
C ALA A 440 -13.55 -32.26 18.00
N SER A 441 -12.45 -31.54 17.78
CA SER A 441 -12.00 -30.51 18.72
C SER A 441 -12.52 -29.15 18.26
N LEU A 442 -13.23 -28.46 19.15
CA LEU A 442 -13.77 -27.13 18.90
C LEU A 442 -12.90 -26.10 19.61
N VAL A 443 -12.11 -25.34 18.85
CA VAL A 443 -11.11 -24.41 19.42
C VAL A 443 -11.31 -23.03 18.83
N ASP A 444 -11.26 -22.00 19.68
CA ASP A 444 -11.32 -20.60 19.28
C ASP A 444 -10.09 -19.85 19.76
N VAL A 445 -9.09 -19.77 18.87
CA VAL A 445 -7.87 -18.99 19.08
C VAL A 445 -7.58 -18.24 17.79
N SER A 446 -7.60 -16.90 17.84
CA SER A 446 -7.57 -15.99 16.68
C SER A 446 -8.78 -16.10 15.73
N ASN A 447 -9.22 -17.32 15.39
CA ASN A 447 -10.46 -17.60 14.67
C ASN A 447 -10.97 -19.00 15.04
N PRO A 448 -12.29 -19.18 15.25
CA PRO A 448 -12.90 -20.48 15.54
C PRO A 448 -12.62 -21.56 14.46
N GLY A 449 -12.20 -22.74 14.91
CA GLY A 449 -11.92 -23.92 14.09
C GLY A 449 -12.57 -25.19 14.66
N VAL A 450 -13.14 -26.00 13.76
CA VAL A 450 -13.62 -27.36 14.00
C VAL A 450 -12.60 -28.32 13.41
N PHE A 451 -11.88 -29.04 14.27
CA PHE A 451 -10.81 -29.95 13.85
C PHE A 451 -11.27 -31.39 13.93
N VAL A 452 -11.18 -32.12 12.81
CA VAL A 452 -11.57 -33.53 12.69
C VAL A 452 -10.47 -34.33 12.00
N THR A 453 -10.28 -35.59 12.36
CA THR A 453 -9.37 -36.47 11.61
C THR A 453 -10.02 -36.96 10.32
N THR A 454 -9.23 -37.24 9.28
CA THR A 454 -9.73 -37.89 8.06
C THR A 454 -10.34 -39.26 8.35
N SER A 455 -9.80 -39.99 9.34
CA SER A 455 -10.39 -41.26 9.81
C SER A 455 -11.79 -41.10 10.40
N SER A 456 -12.08 -39.97 11.07
CA SER A 456 -13.44 -39.67 11.57
C SER A 456 -14.43 -39.37 10.44
N LEU A 457 -13.93 -39.13 9.22
CA LEU A 457 -14.74 -38.98 8.01
C LEU A 457 -14.92 -40.30 7.24
N GLY A 458 -14.31 -41.39 7.73
CA GLY A 458 -14.31 -42.69 7.06
C GLY A 458 -13.27 -42.83 5.94
N LEU A 459 -12.29 -41.92 5.87
CA LEU A 459 -11.19 -42.01 4.91
C LEU A 459 -10.05 -42.84 5.51
N ASP A 460 -9.57 -43.84 4.78
CA ASP A 460 -8.35 -44.55 5.13
C ASP A 460 -7.09 -43.71 4.89
N ASP A 461 -5.95 -44.18 5.39
CA ASP A 461 -4.67 -43.46 5.29
C ASP A 461 -4.23 -43.21 3.84
N ALA A 462 -4.54 -44.12 2.91
CA ALA A 462 -4.16 -43.99 1.50
C ALA A 462 -4.99 -42.91 0.80
N ALA A 463 -6.32 -42.90 1.03
CA ALA A 463 -7.23 -41.86 0.57
C ALA A 463 -6.88 -40.51 1.21
N ALA A 464 -6.51 -40.50 2.50
CA ALA A 464 -6.11 -39.29 3.19
C ALA A 464 -4.81 -38.69 2.62
N ALA A 465 -3.81 -39.52 2.30
CA ALA A 465 -2.56 -39.08 1.68
C ALA A 465 -2.77 -38.45 0.29
N GLY A 466 -3.79 -38.89 -0.44
CA GLY A 466 -4.15 -38.35 -1.76
C GLY A 466 -5.01 -37.08 -1.73
N LEU A 467 -5.42 -36.59 -0.55
CA LEU A 467 -6.27 -35.40 -0.43
C LEU A 467 -5.55 -34.14 -0.95
N THR A 468 -6.10 -33.56 -1.99
CA THR A 468 -5.69 -32.27 -2.54
C THR A 468 -6.90 -31.34 -2.67
N PRO A 469 -6.72 -30.01 -2.73
CA PRO A 469 -7.84 -29.10 -2.93
C PRO A 469 -8.70 -29.46 -4.15
N PRO A 470 -8.14 -29.78 -5.34
CA PRO A 470 -8.95 -30.24 -6.48
C PRO A 470 -9.74 -31.53 -6.22
N ALA A 471 -9.16 -32.49 -5.49
CA ALA A 471 -9.85 -33.73 -5.15
C ALA A 471 -11.05 -33.48 -4.21
N VAL A 472 -10.87 -32.62 -3.20
CA VAL A 472 -11.97 -32.21 -2.31
C VAL A 472 -13.05 -31.42 -3.07
N GLU A 473 -12.67 -30.54 -3.99
CA GLU A 473 -13.62 -29.79 -4.82
C GLU A 473 -14.47 -30.71 -5.71
N ALA A 474 -13.89 -31.80 -6.20
CA ALA A 474 -14.58 -32.79 -7.01
C ALA A 474 -15.51 -33.72 -6.20
N ASP A 475 -15.33 -33.83 -4.88
CA ASP A 475 -16.11 -34.72 -4.01
C ASP A 475 -17.27 -33.98 -3.32
N ALA A 476 -18.44 -33.98 -3.97
CA ALA A 476 -19.64 -33.35 -3.44
C ALA A 476 -20.14 -33.97 -2.12
N ALA A 477 -19.92 -35.27 -1.91
CA ALA A 477 -20.37 -35.97 -0.71
C ALA A 477 -19.52 -35.56 0.49
N LEU A 478 -18.20 -35.55 0.34
CA LEU A 478 -17.26 -35.08 1.36
C LEU A 478 -17.53 -33.61 1.71
N LYS A 479 -17.73 -32.74 0.72
CA LYS A 479 -18.06 -31.32 0.97
C LYS A 479 -19.34 -31.13 1.76
N THR A 480 -20.39 -31.89 1.41
CA THR A 480 -21.67 -31.87 2.15
C THR A 480 -21.48 -32.29 3.60
N ARG A 481 -20.71 -33.37 3.83
CA ARG A 481 -20.41 -33.86 5.18
C ARG A 481 -19.59 -32.86 6.00
N LEU A 482 -18.58 -32.23 5.39
CA LEU A 482 -17.77 -31.19 6.03
C LEU A 482 -18.60 -29.97 6.43
N GLU A 483 -19.55 -29.56 5.59
CA GLU A 483 -20.47 -28.47 5.92
C GLU A 483 -21.41 -28.83 7.09
N GLN A 484 -21.92 -30.07 7.13
CA GLN A 484 -22.71 -30.55 8.27
C GLN A 484 -21.91 -30.53 9.57
N ILE A 485 -20.66 -31.01 9.54
CA ILE A 485 -19.74 -30.97 10.68
C ILE A 485 -19.49 -29.52 11.12
N ARG A 486 -19.25 -28.61 10.15
CA ARG A 486 -19.05 -27.19 10.45
C ARG A 486 -20.28 -26.57 11.13
N GLN A 487 -21.49 -26.86 10.65
CA GLN A 487 -22.75 -26.36 11.24
C GLN A 487 -23.02 -26.93 12.63
N ALA A 488 -22.76 -28.23 12.83
CA ALA A 488 -22.86 -28.86 14.15
C ALA A 488 -21.85 -28.25 15.13
N GLY A 489 -20.60 -28.07 14.70
CA GLY A 489 -19.56 -27.41 15.49
C GLY A 489 -19.89 -25.95 15.81
N ALA A 490 -20.41 -25.18 14.84
CA ALA A 490 -20.89 -23.82 15.05
C ALA A 490 -21.94 -23.76 16.16
N SER A 491 -22.94 -24.63 16.08
CA SER A 491 -24.02 -24.71 17.05
C SER A 491 -23.51 -25.07 18.45
N ALA A 492 -22.61 -26.05 18.55
CA ALA A 492 -21.97 -26.45 19.81
C ALA A 492 -21.11 -25.32 20.42
N MET A 493 -20.49 -24.48 19.59
CA MET A 493 -19.72 -23.31 20.02
C MET A 493 -20.59 -22.10 20.38
N GLY A 494 -21.92 -22.18 20.24
CA GLY A 494 -22.84 -21.06 20.43
C GLY A 494 -22.77 -19.99 19.32
N LEU A 495 -22.27 -20.36 18.14
CA LEU A 495 -22.20 -19.51 16.95
C LEU A 495 -23.39 -19.80 16.02
N ASP A 496 -23.72 -18.84 15.15
CA ASP A 496 -24.78 -19.04 14.15
C ASP A 496 -24.31 -20.03 13.06
N PRO A 497 -24.94 -21.22 12.93
CA PRO A 497 -24.57 -22.20 11.93
C PRO A 497 -24.78 -21.73 10.49
N LYS A 498 -25.58 -20.68 10.24
CA LYS A 498 -25.80 -20.13 8.89
C LYS A 498 -24.61 -19.30 8.39
N ILE A 499 -23.75 -18.82 9.29
CA ILE A 499 -22.58 -18.04 8.91
C ILE A 499 -21.46 -19.00 8.48
N GLN A 500 -21.14 -19.03 7.19
CA GLN A 500 -20.10 -19.95 6.67
C GLN A 500 -18.66 -19.50 6.93
N SER A 501 -18.46 -18.23 7.26
CA SER A 501 -17.12 -17.68 7.48
C SER A 501 -16.51 -18.11 8.81
N VAL A 502 -17.34 -18.53 9.77
CA VAL A 502 -16.95 -18.93 11.12
C VAL A 502 -17.96 -19.94 11.71
N PRO A 503 -17.50 -21.01 12.37
CA PRO A 503 -16.14 -21.52 12.41
C PRO A 503 -15.72 -22.11 11.05
N LYS A 504 -14.41 -22.28 10.85
CA LYS A 504 -13.87 -23.04 9.71
C LYS A 504 -13.72 -24.51 10.09
N VAL A 505 -13.89 -25.44 9.16
CA VAL A 505 -13.64 -26.87 9.38
C VAL A 505 -12.30 -27.27 8.78
N VAL A 506 -11.54 -28.09 9.52
CA VAL A 506 -10.19 -28.51 9.15
C VAL A 506 -10.08 -30.02 9.29
N MET A 507 -9.67 -30.66 8.21
CA MET A 507 -9.29 -32.06 8.20
C MET A 507 -7.84 -32.18 8.62
N LEU A 508 -7.57 -32.99 9.64
CA LEU A 508 -6.25 -33.37 10.09
C LEU A 508 -5.90 -34.72 9.50
N LEU A 509 -4.81 -34.74 8.74
CA LEU A 509 -4.33 -35.93 8.03
C LEU A 509 -3.47 -36.78 8.97
N PRO A 510 -3.41 -38.11 8.76
CA PRO A 510 -2.59 -38.98 9.59
C PRO A 510 -1.09 -38.70 9.38
N PRO A 511 -0.22 -38.99 10.36
CA PRO A 511 1.22 -38.78 10.23
C PRO A 511 1.86 -39.52 9.04
N SER A 512 1.23 -40.60 8.57
CA SER A 512 1.61 -41.42 7.41
C SER A 512 1.41 -40.71 6.07
N ALA A 513 0.54 -39.70 5.99
CA ALA A 513 0.17 -39.00 4.77
C ALA A 513 1.27 -38.06 4.21
N GLY A 514 2.40 -37.89 4.90
CA GLY A 514 3.44 -36.99 4.41
C GLY A 514 4.50 -36.60 5.43
N ARG A 515 5.03 -37.54 6.23
CA ARG A 515 6.25 -37.30 7.02
C ARG A 515 7.45 -37.11 6.11
N THR A 516 7.58 -35.94 5.50
CA THR A 516 8.89 -35.32 5.41
C THR A 516 9.33 -35.06 6.85
N SER A 517 10.61 -35.17 7.18
CA SER A 517 11.14 -34.98 8.55
C SER A 517 10.92 -33.58 9.13
N GLN A 518 10.19 -32.71 8.43
CA GLN A 518 9.99 -31.30 8.72
C GLN A 518 8.52 -30.92 9.00
N ILE A 519 7.56 -31.86 9.02
CA ILE A 519 6.14 -31.56 9.30
C ILE A 519 5.71 -32.24 10.60
N ASP A 520 5.11 -31.46 11.48
CA ASP A 520 4.58 -31.90 12.77
C ASP A 520 3.13 -32.39 12.66
N ILE A 521 2.29 -31.60 11.99
CA ILE A 521 0.88 -31.89 11.77
C ILE A 521 0.47 -31.46 10.36
N GLN A 522 -0.32 -32.27 9.66
CA GLN A 522 -0.76 -31.97 8.30
C GLN A 522 -2.26 -31.72 8.26
N CYS A 523 -2.69 -30.72 7.49
CA CYS A 523 -4.07 -30.31 7.43
C CYS A 523 -4.55 -29.89 6.03
N LEU A 524 -5.86 -29.99 5.82
CA LEU A 524 -6.57 -29.34 4.71
C LEU A 524 -7.78 -28.60 5.29
N ALA A 525 -7.82 -27.28 5.08
CA ALA A 525 -8.87 -26.42 5.61
C ALA A 525 -9.96 -26.15 4.57
N MET A 526 -11.20 -26.07 5.02
CA MET A 526 -12.31 -25.54 4.25
C MET A 526 -12.60 -24.08 4.66
N SER A 527 -13.01 -23.27 3.69
CA SER A 527 -13.41 -21.89 3.91
C SER A 527 -14.53 -21.53 2.94
N MET A 528 -15.67 -21.05 3.43
CA MET A 528 -16.82 -20.68 2.59
C MET A 528 -17.24 -21.80 1.62
N GLY A 529 -17.23 -23.05 2.11
CA GLY A 529 -17.58 -24.23 1.31
C GLY A 529 -16.52 -24.67 0.29
N GLN A 530 -15.34 -24.05 0.26
CA GLN A 530 -14.25 -24.38 -0.67
C GLN A 530 -13.00 -24.87 0.06
N ALA A 531 -12.30 -25.82 -0.54
CA ALA A 531 -11.00 -26.32 -0.13
C ALA A 531 -9.96 -25.21 -0.31
N HIS A 532 -9.33 -24.84 0.79
CA HIS A 532 -8.32 -23.80 0.79
C HIS A 532 -7.02 -24.33 0.16
N ARG A 533 -6.45 -23.58 -0.80
CA ARG A 533 -5.23 -24.00 -1.52
C ARG A 533 -3.97 -24.00 -0.64
N ALA A 534 -4.01 -23.30 0.48
CA ALA A 534 -3.00 -23.32 1.55
C ALA A 534 -3.71 -23.52 2.90
N VAL A 535 -3.44 -22.68 3.90
CA VAL A 535 -4.26 -22.57 5.11
C VAL A 535 -4.44 -21.09 5.50
N PRO A 536 -5.62 -20.65 5.97
CA PRO A 536 -5.77 -19.30 6.52
C PRO A 536 -4.89 -19.11 7.75
N LEU A 537 -4.13 -18.02 7.83
CA LEU A 537 -3.15 -17.81 8.91
C LEU A 537 -3.73 -17.82 10.31
N THR A 538 -4.93 -17.26 10.49
CA THR A 538 -5.64 -17.28 11.77
C THR A 538 -6.04 -18.70 12.17
N LEU A 539 -6.29 -19.57 11.19
CA LEU A 539 -6.59 -20.98 11.43
C LEU A 539 -5.33 -21.79 11.70
N SER A 540 -4.18 -21.41 11.11
CA SER A 540 -2.87 -21.96 11.50
C SER A 540 -2.53 -21.65 12.95
N LEU A 541 -2.75 -20.40 13.38
CA LEU A 541 -2.61 -20.00 14.79
C LEU A 541 -3.52 -20.83 15.69
N CYS A 542 -4.78 -21.03 15.27
CA CYS A 542 -5.74 -21.85 15.99
C CYS A 542 -5.30 -23.31 16.11
N LEU A 543 -4.84 -23.93 15.02
CA LEU A 543 -4.35 -25.31 15.01
C LEU A 543 -3.06 -25.47 15.82
N GLY A 544 -2.11 -24.53 15.70
CA GLY A 544 -0.90 -24.53 16.50
C GLY A 544 -1.20 -24.41 17.99
N ALA A 545 -2.17 -23.56 18.36
CA ALA A 545 -2.63 -23.47 19.74
C ALA A 545 -3.35 -24.75 20.20
N ALA A 546 -4.25 -25.30 19.37
CA ALA A 546 -4.95 -26.55 19.64
C ALA A 546 -3.96 -27.69 19.93
N SER A 547 -2.89 -27.81 19.13
CA SER A 547 -1.85 -28.82 19.32
C SER A 547 -1.12 -28.73 20.67
N GLN A 548 -1.13 -27.56 21.31
CA GLN A 548 -0.52 -27.32 22.62
C GLN A 548 -1.54 -27.40 23.78
N LEU A 549 -2.84 -27.50 23.47
CA LEU A 549 -3.90 -27.75 24.45
C LEU A 549 -4.08 -29.26 24.62
N GLY A 550 -3.74 -29.75 25.82
CA GLY A 550 -3.79 -31.18 26.14
C GLY A 550 -5.19 -31.77 25.93
N GLY A 551 -5.22 -32.97 25.34
CA GLY A 551 -6.44 -33.74 25.10
C GLY A 551 -7.20 -33.36 23.83
N THR A 552 -6.80 -32.35 23.06
CA THR A 552 -7.40 -32.09 21.74
C THR A 552 -6.92 -33.11 20.71
N ILE A 553 -7.67 -33.28 19.61
CA ILE A 553 -7.27 -34.15 18.49
C ILE A 553 -5.91 -33.74 17.93
N ALA A 554 -5.63 -32.44 17.84
CA ALA A 554 -4.33 -31.95 17.36
C ALA A 554 -3.20 -32.34 18.32
N ALA A 555 -3.41 -32.28 19.63
CA ALA A 555 -2.43 -32.72 20.61
C ALA A 555 -2.25 -34.25 20.59
N GLU A 556 -3.32 -35.02 20.37
CA GLU A 556 -3.27 -36.48 20.19
C GLU A 556 -2.41 -36.86 18.98
N LEU A 557 -2.60 -36.20 17.83
CA LEU A 557 -1.81 -36.45 16.61
C LEU A 557 -0.32 -36.10 16.78
N MET A 558 -0.03 -35.11 17.63
CA MET A 558 1.33 -34.74 18.01
C MET A 558 1.96 -35.68 19.05
N GLY A 559 1.26 -36.72 19.50
CA GLY A 559 1.72 -37.62 20.56
C GLY A 559 1.83 -36.95 21.93
N GLY A 560 1.18 -35.80 22.14
CA GLY A 560 1.27 -34.99 23.35
C GLY A 560 2.57 -34.19 23.50
N GLU A 561 3.45 -34.17 22.49
CA GLU A 561 4.67 -33.38 22.52
C GLU A 561 4.36 -31.87 22.50
N LYS A 562 4.98 -31.14 23.43
CA LYS A 562 4.96 -29.67 23.41
C LYS A 562 6.16 -29.17 22.63
N LYS A 563 5.92 -28.24 21.71
CA LYS A 563 6.96 -27.62 20.89
C LYS A 563 6.82 -26.11 20.93
N ASP A 564 7.94 -25.40 20.97
CA ASP A 564 7.97 -23.95 20.89
C ASP A 564 7.45 -23.45 19.54
N VAL A 565 7.71 -24.23 18.48
CA VAL A 565 7.24 -24.01 17.11
C VAL A 565 6.70 -25.32 16.56
N VAL A 566 5.47 -25.29 16.07
CA VAL A 566 4.77 -26.39 15.41
C VAL A 566 4.77 -26.11 13.90
N LYS A 567 5.26 -27.06 13.13
CA LYS A 567 5.32 -27.03 11.67
C LYS A 567 4.06 -27.64 11.06
N ILE A 568 3.15 -26.78 10.60
CA ILE A 568 1.87 -27.20 10.05
C ILE A 568 1.98 -27.35 8.53
N GLY A 569 1.88 -28.57 8.03
CA GLY A 569 1.79 -28.86 6.60
C GLY A 569 0.40 -28.57 6.05
N HIS A 570 0.34 -27.90 4.91
CA HIS A 570 -0.88 -27.56 4.16
C HIS A 570 -0.63 -27.73 2.66
N PRO A 571 -1.65 -27.66 1.78
CA PRO A 571 -1.46 -28.05 0.36
C PRO A 571 -0.43 -27.22 -0.42
N SER A 572 -0.13 -25.99 0.00
CA SER A 572 0.92 -25.14 -0.60
C SER A 572 2.29 -25.17 0.11
N GLY A 573 2.53 -26.03 1.11
CA GLY A 573 3.78 -26.04 1.89
C GLY A 573 3.57 -26.06 3.41
N VAL A 574 4.52 -25.53 4.17
CA VAL A 574 4.56 -25.55 5.64
C VAL A 574 4.46 -24.16 6.23
N VAL A 575 3.73 -24.03 7.33
CA VAL A 575 3.68 -22.82 8.17
C VAL A 575 4.16 -23.11 9.58
N ASP A 576 5.11 -22.32 10.05
CA ASP A 576 5.63 -22.38 11.41
C ASP A 576 4.80 -21.50 12.35
N VAL A 577 4.25 -22.14 13.40
CA VAL A 577 3.39 -21.50 14.40
C VAL A 577 3.95 -21.74 15.79
N GLY A 578 4.24 -20.70 16.54
CA GLY A 578 4.58 -20.82 17.96
C GLY A 578 3.38 -20.53 18.84
N THR A 579 3.33 -21.14 20.03
CA THR A 579 2.29 -20.86 21.03
C THR A 579 2.94 -20.76 22.39
N THR A 580 2.63 -19.69 23.14
CA THR A 580 3.05 -19.56 24.53
C THR A 580 1.85 -19.81 25.43
N VAL A 581 1.92 -20.90 26.19
CA VAL A 581 0.90 -21.31 27.16
C VAL A 581 1.46 -21.16 28.56
N ARG A 582 0.79 -20.39 29.43
CA ARG A 582 1.10 -20.30 30.87
C ARG A 582 -0.11 -20.62 31.70
N ASN A 583 0.06 -21.44 32.74
CA ASN A 583 -1.03 -21.83 33.65
C ASN A 583 -2.28 -22.36 32.92
N GLY A 584 -2.08 -23.07 31.80
CA GLY A 584 -3.18 -23.60 30.97
C GLY A 584 -3.90 -22.57 30.09
N LYS A 585 -3.51 -21.28 30.14
CA LYS A 585 -4.03 -20.22 29.28
C LYS A 585 -3.06 -19.93 28.14
N ILE A 586 -3.58 -19.75 26.93
CA ILE A 586 -2.80 -19.28 25.79
C ILE A 586 -2.60 -17.76 25.95
N GLU A 587 -1.36 -17.36 26.18
CA GLU A 587 -0.98 -15.94 26.29
C GLU A 587 -0.68 -15.34 24.92
N GLU A 588 0.02 -16.09 24.07
CA GLU A 588 0.47 -15.62 22.76
C GLU A 588 0.37 -16.72 21.72
N ALA A 589 -0.07 -16.37 20.52
CA ALA A 589 0.07 -17.19 19.32
C ALA A 589 0.98 -16.45 18.33
N LYS A 590 1.98 -17.15 17.79
CA LYS A 590 3.11 -16.58 17.07
C LYS A 590 3.14 -17.10 15.64
N LEU A 591 3.28 -16.22 14.66
CA LEU A 591 3.62 -16.56 13.28
C LEU A 591 5.07 -16.19 13.03
N LEU A 592 5.86 -17.13 12.52
CA LEU A 592 7.20 -16.86 12.04
C LEU A 592 7.13 -16.58 10.54
N ARG A 593 7.65 -15.43 10.12
CA ARG A 593 7.67 -14.99 8.72
C ARG A 593 9.03 -14.41 8.39
N THR A 594 9.25 -14.13 7.11
CA THR A 594 10.37 -13.33 6.64
C THR A 594 9.83 -12.18 5.81
N ALA A 595 10.54 -11.05 5.76
CA ALA A 595 10.23 -9.95 4.85
C ALA A 595 11.50 -9.34 4.27
N ARG A 596 11.40 -8.69 3.11
CA ARG A 596 12.51 -8.00 2.46
C ARG A 596 11.99 -6.83 1.64
N VAL A 597 12.67 -5.69 1.72
CA VAL A 597 12.48 -4.59 0.79
C VAL A 597 13.16 -4.94 -0.54
N LEU A 598 12.41 -4.88 -1.63
CA LEU A 598 12.88 -5.21 -2.98
C LEU A 598 13.32 -3.93 -3.72
N MET A 599 12.56 -2.85 -3.57
CA MET A 599 12.84 -1.54 -4.15
C MET A 599 12.33 -0.44 -3.22
N LYS A 600 13.06 0.68 -3.15
CA LYS A 600 12.61 1.94 -2.54
C LYS A 600 12.73 3.02 -3.61
N GLY A 601 11.72 3.88 -3.73
CA GLY A 601 11.73 4.96 -4.71
C GLY A 601 10.35 5.60 -4.81
N ASP A 602 10.05 6.13 -5.98
CA ASP A 602 8.72 6.64 -6.29
C ASP A 602 7.94 5.64 -7.15
N VAL A 603 6.64 5.53 -6.90
CA VAL A 603 5.68 4.90 -7.80
C VAL A 603 4.90 5.99 -8.53
N PHE A 604 4.73 5.81 -9.83
CA PHE A 604 3.87 6.64 -10.68
C PHE A 604 2.50 5.99 -10.78
N TYR A 605 1.44 6.79 -10.80
CA TYR A 605 0.06 6.32 -10.74
C TYR A 605 -0.90 7.22 -11.50
#